data_AF-A0A1J3GDR8-F1
#
_entry.id   AF-A0A1J3GDR8-F1
#
_cell.length_a   1.000
_cell.length_b   1.000
_cell.length_c   1.000
_cell.angle_alpha   90.00
_cell.angle_beta   90.00
_cell.angle_gamma   90.00
#
_symmetry.space_group_name_H-M   'P 1'
#
loop_
_entity.id
_entity.type
_entity.pdbx_description
1 polymer ?
#
loop_
_entity_poly.entity_id
_entity_poly.type
_entity_poly.pdbx_seq_one_letter_code
_entity_poly.pdbx_strand_id
1 'polypeptide(L)'
;MAKSNPGLSGFTSYLIFKLSLTLLSLIVLVVAVTADDSNFPSSYTRRPHPSKKLTKPVVLLISSDGFRFGYQFKTETPNIDLLISRGTEAKAGLIPVFPSMTFPNHNSIATGLYPVSHGIIMNKFTDPTTGELFNRNLDPKWWLGEP
;
A
#
# COMPACT_ATOMS: atom_id res chain seq x y z
N MET A 1 38.69 48.85 -51.03
CA MET A 1 37.35 48.22 -51.02
C MET A 1 37.54 46.72 -50.79
N ALA A 2 37.56 46.26 -49.55
CA ALA A 2 37.72 44.85 -49.19
C ALA A 2 36.42 44.37 -48.52
N LYS A 3 35.69 43.47 -49.20
CA LYS A 3 34.49 42.83 -48.66
C LYS A 3 34.95 41.72 -47.69
N SER A 4 34.65 41.87 -46.40
CA SER A 4 34.80 40.79 -45.43
C SER A 4 33.68 39.76 -45.66
N ASN A 5 34.03 38.49 -45.84
CA ASN A 5 33.10 37.39 -46.04
C ASN A 5 32.50 36.93 -44.68
N PRO A 6 31.20 37.10 -44.43
CA PRO A 6 30.54 36.56 -43.24
C PRO A 6 29.91 35.21 -43.61
N GLY A 7 30.56 34.09 -43.28
CA GLY A 7 29.96 32.79 -43.59
C GLY A 7 30.64 31.55 -43.00
N LEU A 8 31.91 31.65 -42.61
CA LEU A 8 32.65 30.45 -42.17
C LEU A 8 32.51 30.14 -40.67
N SER A 9 32.28 31.16 -39.81
CA SER A 9 32.23 30.98 -38.34
C SER A 9 30.93 30.35 -37.83
N GLY A 10 29.80 30.61 -38.49
CA GLY A 10 28.50 30.04 -38.11
C GLY A 10 28.38 28.55 -38.43
N PHE A 11 28.94 28.14 -39.58
CA PHE A 11 28.93 26.75 -40.02
C PHE A 11 29.83 25.86 -39.16
N THR A 12 31.03 26.35 -38.82
CA THR A 12 31.96 25.63 -37.92
C THR A 12 31.39 25.54 -36.51
N SER A 13 30.78 26.60 -35.98
CA SER A 13 30.12 26.58 -34.68
C SER A 13 28.93 25.61 -34.61
N TYR A 14 28.09 25.58 -35.65
CA TYR A 14 26.97 24.64 -35.75
C TYR A 14 27.43 23.18 -35.83
N LEU A 15 28.47 22.91 -36.62
CA LEU A 15 29.04 21.57 -36.77
C LEU A 15 29.65 21.07 -35.45
N ILE A 16 30.36 21.94 -34.73
CA ILE A 16 30.91 21.63 -33.40
C ILE A 16 29.78 21.35 -32.41
N PHE A 17 28.71 22.14 -32.41
CA PHE A 17 27.55 21.94 -31.51
C PHE A 17 26.82 20.62 -31.80
N LYS A 18 26.60 20.28 -33.08
CA LYS A 18 25.99 19.02 -33.50
C LYS A 18 26.83 17.81 -33.10
N LEU A 19 28.15 17.87 -33.32
CA LEU A 19 29.09 16.80 -32.93
C LEU A 19 29.11 16.61 -31.40
N SER A 20 29.06 17.70 -30.63
CA SER A 20 28.97 17.64 -29.17
C SER A 20 27.68 16.96 -28.70
N LEU A 21 26.53 17.30 -29.30
CA LEU A 21 25.24 16.66 -28.96
C LEU A 21 25.24 15.16 -29.29
N THR A 22 25.77 14.76 -30.44
CA THR A 22 25.85 13.35 -30.82
C THR A 22 26.79 12.56 -29.92
N LEU A 23 27.92 13.14 -29.53
CA LEU A 23 28.86 12.52 -28.60
C LEU A 23 28.23 12.34 -27.22
N LEU A 24 27.51 13.35 -26.72
CA LEU A 24 26.80 13.29 -25.45
C LEU A 24 25.72 12.18 -25.47
N SER A 25 24.94 12.09 -26.55
CA SER A 25 23.94 11.04 -26.73
C SER A 25 24.56 9.64 -26.73
N LEU A 26 25.72 9.46 -27.37
CA LEU A 26 26.44 8.19 -27.40
C LEU A 26 26.98 7.82 -26.02
N ILE A 27 27.51 8.79 -25.27
CA ILE A 27 27.98 8.57 -23.89
C ILE A 27 26.82 8.11 -22.99
N VAL A 28 25.66 8.76 -23.07
CA VAL A 28 24.47 8.37 -22.29
C VAL A 28 24.02 6.94 -22.64
N LEU A 29 24.03 6.58 -23.93
CA LEU A 29 23.69 5.22 -24.36
C LEU A 29 24.68 4.19 -23.84
N VAL A 30 25.99 4.47 -23.90
CA VAL A 30 27.03 3.59 -23.37
C VAL A 30 26.87 3.42 -21.86
N VAL A 31 26.65 4.50 -21.11
CA VAL A 31 26.44 4.42 -19.65
C VAL A 31 25.19 3.60 -19.31
N ALA A 32 24.10 3.72 -20.08
CA ALA A 32 22.91 2.91 -19.88
C ALA A 32 23.14 1.42 -20.18
N VAL A 33 23.97 1.09 -21.18
CA VAL A 33 24.32 -0.30 -21.53
C VAL A 33 25.32 -0.92 -20.57
N THR A 34 26.23 -0.11 -20.01
CA THR A 34 27.25 -0.58 -19.03
C THR A 34 26.81 -0.42 -17.58
N ALA A 35 25.63 0.13 -17.33
CA ALA A 35 25.04 0.16 -16.00
C ALA A 35 24.74 -1.29 -15.60
N ASP A 36 25.69 -1.87 -14.87
CA ASP A 36 25.57 -3.20 -14.31
C ASP A 36 24.50 -3.17 -13.19
N ASP A 37 23.35 -3.80 -13.45
CA ASP A 37 22.27 -3.98 -12.48
C ASP A 37 22.69 -4.83 -11.27
N SER A 38 23.93 -5.34 -11.23
CA SER A 38 24.49 -6.13 -10.12
C SER A 38 24.59 -5.39 -8.79
N ASN A 39 24.50 -4.04 -8.79
CA ASN A 39 24.55 -3.23 -7.57
C ASN A 39 23.17 -2.96 -6.93
N PHE A 40 22.09 -3.56 -7.42
CA PHE A 40 20.90 -3.68 -6.59
C PHE A 40 21.23 -4.61 -5.41
N PRO A 41 21.14 -4.15 -4.15
CA PRO A 41 21.28 -5.04 -3.01
C PRO A 41 20.22 -6.13 -3.15
N SER A 42 20.67 -7.35 -3.43
CA SER A 42 19.86 -8.56 -3.45
C SER A 42 18.98 -8.56 -2.21
N SER A 43 17.70 -8.28 -2.43
CA SER A 43 16.68 -8.29 -1.41
C SER A 43 16.67 -9.67 -0.75
N TYR A 44 17.09 -9.73 0.51
CA TYR A 44 16.76 -10.79 1.45
C TYR A 44 16.82 -12.23 0.88
N THR A 45 18.01 -12.83 0.79
CA THR A 45 18.09 -14.31 0.89
C THR A 45 17.78 -14.74 2.32
N ARG A 46 16.55 -14.48 2.78
CA ARG A 46 15.98 -15.11 3.96
C ARG A 46 15.95 -16.60 3.67
N ARG A 47 16.77 -17.38 4.38
CA ARG A 47 16.74 -18.84 4.28
C ARG A 47 15.27 -19.29 4.38
N PRO A 48 14.77 -20.08 3.43
CA PRO A 48 13.42 -20.62 3.54
C PRO A 48 13.36 -21.39 4.85
N HIS A 49 12.53 -20.91 5.78
CA HIS A 49 12.21 -21.72 6.95
C HIS A 49 11.52 -22.99 6.40
N PRO A 50 11.85 -24.19 6.89
CA PRO A 50 11.21 -25.41 6.43
C PRO A 50 9.69 -25.24 6.57
N SER A 51 9.01 -25.08 5.43
CA SER A 51 7.57 -24.85 5.42
C SER A 51 6.90 -26.18 5.73
N LYS A 52 6.44 -26.35 6.97
CA LYS A 52 5.61 -27.49 7.33
C LYS A 52 4.29 -27.35 6.58
N LYS A 53 3.98 -28.31 5.72
CA LYS A 53 2.67 -28.36 5.04
C LYS A 53 1.57 -28.46 6.10
N LEU A 54 0.62 -27.53 6.05
CA LEU A 54 -0.52 -27.53 6.96
C LEU A 54 -1.38 -28.77 6.69
N THR A 55 -1.82 -29.44 7.76
CA THR A 55 -2.63 -30.67 7.66
C THR A 55 -4.11 -30.40 7.42
N LYS A 56 -4.53 -29.14 7.58
CA LYS A 56 -5.89 -28.65 7.34
C LYS A 56 -5.84 -27.22 6.80
N PRO A 57 -6.86 -26.76 6.06
CA PRO A 57 -7.00 -25.35 5.72
C PRO A 57 -6.94 -24.48 6.98
N VAL A 58 -6.26 -23.35 6.90
CA VAL A 58 -6.16 -22.36 7.98
C VAL A 58 -6.87 -21.10 7.53
N VAL A 59 -7.73 -20.57 8.38
CA VAL A 59 -8.39 -19.29 8.16
C VAL A 59 -7.49 -18.19 8.73
N LEU A 60 -7.17 -17.21 7.89
CA LEU A 60 -6.50 -15.98 8.30
C LEU A 60 -7.46 -14.82 8.10
N LEU A 61 -7.87 -14.18 9.18
CA LEU A 61 -8.63 -12.93 9.13
C LEU A 61 -7.63 -11.76 9.19
N ILE A 62 -7.57 -10.99 8.11
CA ILE A 62 -6.68 -9.82 7.99
C ILE A 62 -7.56 -8.58 7.93
N SER A 63 -7.35 -7.65 8.88
CA SER A 63 -8.02 -6.35 8.88
C SER A 63 -7.03 -5.24 8.58
N SER A 64 -7.40 -4.32 7.69
CA SER A 64 -6.70 -3.07 7.44
C SER A 64 -7.62 -1.92 7.88
N ASP A 65 -7.34 -1.34 9.05
CA ASP A 65 -8.22 -0.32 9.64
C ASP A 65 -8.30 0.92 8.73
N GLY A 66 -9.51 1.44 8.54
CA GLY A 66 -9.77 2.59 7.68
C GLY A 66 -9.60 2.33 6.18
N PHE A 67 -9.43 1.09 5.72
CA PHE A 67 -9.38 0.76 4.28
C PHE A 67 -10.77 0.90 3.64
N ARG A 68 -11.13 2.13 3.29
CA ARG A 68 -12.43 2.46 2.70
C ARG A 68 -12.56 1.86 1.30
N PHE A 69 -13.75 1.39 0.95
CA PHE A 69 -14.08 1.01 -0.42
C PHE A 69 -13.71 2.13 -1.42
N GLY A 70 -12.96 1.74 -2.45
CA GLY A 70 -12.42 2.63 -3.47
C GLY A 70 -10.94 2.97 -3.28
N TYR A 71 -10.35 2.72 -2.09
CA TYR A 71 -8.93 2.96 -1.87
C TYR A 71 -8.04 2.06 -2.72
N GLN A 72 -8.50 0.85 -3.05
CA GLN A 72 -7.82 -0.05 -3.98
C GLN A 72 -7.65 0.52 -5.40
N PHE A 73 -8.38 1.60 -5.75
CA PHE A 73 -8.25 2.26 -7.06
C PHE A 73 -7.48 3.58 -7.01
N LYS A 74 -7.01 4.00 -5.82
CA LYS A 74 -6.32 5.29 -5.65
C LYS A 74 -4.80 5.20 -5.83
N THR A 75 -4.24 4.00 -5.78
CA THR A 75 -2.80 3.73 -5.91
C THR A 75 -2.61 2.30 -6.38
N GLU A 76 -1.42 1.97 -6.88
CA GLU A 76 -1.06 0.60 -7.20
C GLU A 76 -1.05 -0.27 -5.94
N THR A 77 -1.76 -1.40 -5.99
CA THR A 77 -1.85 -2.35 -4.88
C THR A 77 -1.63 -3.79 -5.35
N PRO A 78 -0.44 -4.12 -5.90
CA PRO A 78 -0.25 -5.35 -6.68
C PRO A 78 -0.62 -6.65 -5.94
N ASN A 79 -0.40 -6.70 -4.62
CA ASN A 79 -0.79 -7.86 -3.81
C ASN A 79 -2.30 -7.94 -3.55
N ILE A 80 -2.99 -6.80 -3.41
CA ILE A 80 -4.45 -6.77 -3.26
C ILE A 80 -5.10 -7.09 -4.62
N ASP A 81 -4.55 -6.57 -5.72
CA ASP A 81 -5.01 -6.85 -7.08
C ASP A 81 -4.89 -8.34 -7.40
N LEU A 82 -3.83 -9.00 -6.92
CA LEU A 82 -3.66 -10.44 -7.00
C LEU A 82 -4.73 -11.20 -6.20
N LEU A 83 -5.06 -10.74 -4.99
CA LEU A 83 -6.11 -11.34 -4.16
C LEU A 83 -7.49 -11.20 -4.80
N ILE A 84 -7.80 -10.06 -5.41
CA ILE A 84 -9.07 -9.81 -6.09
C ILE A 84 -9.17 -10.70 -7.35
N SER A 85 -8.13 -10.68 -8.20
CA SER A 85 -8.15 -11.43 -9.48
C SER A 85 -8.16 -12.94 -9.33
N ARG A 86 -7.62 -13.48 -8.23
CA ARG A 86 -7.57 -14.94 -7.94
C ARG A 86 -8.57 -15.39 -6.87
N GLY A 87 -9.30 -14.46 -6.28
CA GLY A 87 -10.17 -14.70 -5.13
C GLY A 87 -11.60 -14.26 -5.36
N THR A 88 -12.22 -13.74 -4.30
CA THR A 88 -13.59 -13.22 -4.33
C THR A 88 -13.63 -11.90 -3.57
N GLU A 89 -14.41 -10.96 -4.08
CA GLU A 89 -14.60 -9.64 -3.46
C GLU A 89 -16.09 -9.29 -3.32
N ALA A 90 -16.38 -8.41 -2.38
CA ALA A 90 -17.67 -7.73 -2.31
C ALA A 90 -17.66 -6.53 -3.28
N LYS A 91 -18.31 -6.67 -4.44
CA LYS A 91 -18.30 -5.66 -5.52
C LYS A 91 -18.79 -4.27 -5.10
N ALA A 92 -19.69 -4.20 -4.12
CA ALA A 92 -20.24 -2.96 -3.57
C ALA A 92 -19.55 -2.51 -2.28
N GLY A 93 -18.47 -3.19 -1.87
CA GLY A 93 -17.84 -3.01 -0.56
C GLY A 93 -18.62 -3.66 0.57
N LEU A 94 -18.09 -3.50 1.79
CA LEU A 94 -18.73 -3.92 3.04
C LEU A 94 -19.45 -2.74 3.68
N ILE A 95 -20.60 -3.00 4.29
CA ILE A 95 -21.35 -2.01 5.05
C ILE A 95 -20.94 -2.14 6.53
N PRO A 96 -20.34 -1.10 7.13
CA PRO A 96 -19.98 -1.13 8.55
C PRO A 96 -21.23 -1.06 9.43
N VAL A 97 -21.11 -1.59 10.65
CA VAL A 97 -22.11 -1.28 11.69
C VAL A 97 -21.98 0.17 12.13
N PHE A 98 -23.09 0.75 12.61
CA PHE A 98 -23.07 2.09 13.21
C PHE A 98 -22.72 2.01 14.71
N PRO A 99 -21.82 2.88 15.23
CA PRO A 99 -21.03 3.87 14.47
C PRO A 99 -19.86 3.22 13.72
N SER A 100 -19.44 3.82 12.61
CA SER A 100 -18.32 3.35 11.77
C SER A 100 -16.96 3.64 12.42
N MET A 101 -16.71 3.06 13.59
CA MET A 101 -15.50 3.17 14.40
C MET A 101 -14.79 1.81 14.52
N THR A 102 -13.48 1.85 14.77
CA THR A 102 -12.60 0.67 14.89
C THR A 102 -13.15 -0.39 15.84
N PHE A 103 -13.30 -0.08 17.13
CA PHE A 103 -13.65 -1.09 18.15
C PHE A 103 -15.04 -1.70 17.94
N PRO A 104 -16.11 -0.92 17.71
CA PRO A 104 -17.42 -1.47 17.40
C PRO A 104 -17.39 -2.41 16.18
N ASN A 105 -16.78 -1.99 15.06
CA ASN A 105 -16.79 -2.78 13.82
C ASN A 105 -15.95 -4.05 13.91
N HIS A 106 -14.75 -3.99 14.51
CA HIS A 106 -13.91 -5.19 14.64
C HIS A 106 -14.57 -6.23 15.55
N ASN A 107 -15.23 -5.79 16.62
CA ASN A 107 -15.94 -6.71 17.50
C ASN A 107 -17.20 -7.28 16.85
N SER A 108 -17.92 -6.50 16.03
CA SER A 108 -19.03 -7.02 15.22
C SER A 108 -18.56 -8.05 14.18
N ILE A 109 -17.38 -7.90 13.58
CA ILE A 109 -16.81 -8.89 12.65
C ILE A 109 -16.49 -10.20 13.36
N ALA A 110 -15.91 -10.14 14.56
CA ALA A 110 -15.55 -11.33 15.33
C ALA A 110 -16.80 -12.07 15.86
N THR A 111 -17.75 -11.34 16.42
CA THR A 111 -18.90 -11.93 17.15
C THR A 111 -20.16 -12.12 16.30
N GLY A 112 -20.26 -11.44 15.15
CA GLY A 112 -21.49 -11.37 14.36
C GLY A 112 -22.62 -10.55 15.01
N LEU A 113 -22.35 -9.84 16.11
CA LEU A 113 -23.34 -9.08 16.86
C LEU A 113 -23.29 -7.57 16.53
N TYR A 114 -24.39 -6.86 16.77
CA TYR A 114 -24.39 -5.39 16.72
C TYR A 114 -23.75 -4.78 17.99
N PRO A 115 -23.29 -3.51 17.94
CA PRO A 115 -22.68 -2.84 19.09
C PRO A 115 -23.49 -2.84 20.39
N VAL A 116 -24.82 -2.74 20.28
CA VAL A 116 -25.73 -2.82 21.42
C VAL A 116 -25.73 -4.19 22.11
N SER A 117 -25.41 -5.26 21.37
CA SER A 117 -25.44 -6.63 21.86
C SER A 117 -24.08 -7.08 22.40
N HIS A 118 -22.98 -6.67 21.75
CA HIS A 118 -21.63 -7.03 22.20
C HIS A 118 -20.98 -5.99 23.14
N GLY A 119 -21.73 -4.96 23.56
CA GLY A 119 -21.32 -3.98 24.58
C GLY A 119 -20.39 -2.85 24.10
N ILE A 120 -19.57 -3.10 23.09
CA ILE A 120 -18.61 -2.11 22.55
C ILE A 120 -19.29 -1.12 21.58
N ILE A 121 -19.90 -0.06 22.12
CA ILE A 121 -20.68 0.92 21.34
C ILE A 121 -19.86 2.04 20.69
N MET A 122 -18.68 2.37 21.24
CA MET A 122 -17.76 3.40 20.74
C MET A 122 -16.31 3.04 21.10
N ASN A 123 -15.34 3.72 20.49
CA ASN A 123 -13.92 3.60 20.88
C ASN A 123 -13.64 4.09 22.32
N LYS A 124 -14.47 5.01 22.81
CA LYS A 124 -14.42 5.56 24.17
C LYS A 124 -15.82 5.98 24.59
N PHE A 125 -16.30 5.51 25.72
CA PHE A 125 -17.62 5.85 26.28
C PHE A 125 -17.64 5.61 27.78
N THR A 126 -18.56 6.27 28.48
CA THR A 126 -18.78 6.07 29.92
C THR A 126 -20.01 5.20 30.11
N ASP A 127 -19.92 4.19 30.96
CA ASP A 127 -21.08 3.42 31.39
C ASP A 127 -21.96 4.32 32.30
N PRO A 128 -23.22 4.58 31.92
CA PRO A 128 -24.11 5.44 32.70
C PRO A 128 -24.51 4.84 34.06
N THR A 129 -24.40 3.52 34.25
CA THR A 129 -24.78 2.85 35.50
C THR A 129 -23.63 2.84 36.51
N THR A 130 -22.41 2.52 36.08
CA THR A 130 -21.24 2.43 36.97
C THR A 130 -20.42 3.72 37.02
N GLY A 131 -20.58 4.62 36.04
CA GLY A 131 -19.74 5.82 35.87
C GLY A 131 -18.34 5.51 35.35
N GLU A 132 -18.04 4.25 35.03
CA GLU A 132 -16.72 3.85 34.57
C GLU A 132 -16.48 4.24 33.10
N LEU A 133 -15.24 4.60 32.79
CA LEU A 133 -14.82 4.97 31.45
C LEU A 133 -14.23 3.76 30.71
N PHE A 134 -14.89 3.34 29.63
CA PHE A 134 -14.24 2.53 28.61
C PHE A 134 -13.33 3.40 27.74
N ASN A 135 -12.05 3.04 27.67
CA ASN A 135 -11.08 3.60 26.74
C ASN A 135 -10.08 2.51 26.36
N ARG A 136 -10.42 1.69 25.35
CA ARG A 136 -9.58 0.58 24.89
C ARG A 136 -9.17 -0.36 26.03
N ASN A 137 -10.07 -0.57 26.97
CA ASN A 137 -9.84 -1.40 28.16
C ASN A 137 -9.97 -2.88 27.78
N LEU A 138 -9.10 -3.74 28.34
CA LEU A 138 -9.11 -5.18 28.13
C LEU A 138 -9.90 -5.96 29.18
N ASP A 139 -10.49 -5.28 30.17
CA ASP A 139 -11.34 -5.89 31.18
C ASP A 139 -12.53 -6.62 30.53
N PRO A 140 -12.68 -7.96 30.70
CA PRO A 140 -13.70 -8.77 30.04
C PRO A 140 -15.14 -8.28 30.25
N LYS A 141 -15.42 -7.53 31.32
CA LYS A 141 -16.79 -7.03 31.59
C LYS A 141 -17.36 -6.16 30.45
N TRP A 142 -16.49 -5.52 29.67
CA TRP A 142 -16.90 -4.69 28.53
C TRP A 142 -17.19 -5.49 27.26
N TRP A 143 -16.63 -6.71 27.16
CA TRP A 143 -16.58 -7.51 25.95
C TRP A 143 -17.60 -8.64 26.02
N LEU A 144 -18.84 -8.33 25.67
CA LEU A 144 -19.93 -9.29 25.68
C LEU A 144 -19.97 -10.09 24.36
N GLY A 145 -20.62 -11.27 24.39
CA GLY A 145 -20.72 -12.17 23.24
C GLY A 145 -19.57 -13.16 23.12
N GLU A 146 -19.56 -13.93 22.04
CA GLU A 146 -18.53 -14.95 21.75
C GLU A 146 -17.83 -14.58 20.42
N PRO A 147 -16.52 -14.26 20.45
CA PRO A 147 -15.74 -13.97 19.24
C PRO A 147 -15.15 -15.22 18.57
#